data_AF-A0A849FUK4-F1
#
_entry.id   AF-A0A849FUK4-F1
#
_cell.length_a   1.000
_cell.length_b   1.000
_cell.length_c   1.000
_cell.angle_alpha   90.00
_cell.angle_beta   90.00
_cell.angle_gamma   90.00
#
_symmetry.space_group_name_H-M   'P 1'
#
loop_
_entity.id
_entity.type
_entity.pdbx_description
1 polymer ?
#
loop_
_entity_poly.entity_id
_entity_poly.type
_entity_poly.pdbx_seq_one_letter_code
_entity_poly.pdbx_strand_id
1 'polypeptide(L)'
;MTQKAKDQSQKETGGPEVTVMTDAITELQKAGLGSLSWMGTAWLENMSDLSSEVMSFIADRVKEDVKTQHQILHCNDVSRLQKIQADFMQRAIDQYTAETGRLVAMGNTFLKDVQERDAKTGKDD
;
A
#
# COMPACT_ATOMS: atom_id res chain seq x y z
N MET A 1 1.16 -6.36 -74.40
CA MET A 1 1.03 -5.36 -73.32
C MET A 1 -0.08 -5.84 -72.39
N THR A 2 0.19 -6.79 -71.49
CA THR A 2 0.52 -6.64 -70.05
C THR A 2 -0.70 -6.16 -69.23
N GLN A 3 -1.52 -7.05 -68.64
CA GLN A 3 -1.42 -7.65 -67.28
C GLN A 3 -2.01 -6.71 -66.19
N LYS A 4 -3.26 -6.95 -65.78
CA LYS A 4 -3.70 -7.57 -64.50
C LYS A 4 -3.51 -6.71 -63.23
N ALA A 5 -4.64 -6.37 -62.63
CA ALA A 5 -4.96 -6.56 -61.20
C ALA A 5 -3.83 -6.37 -60.17
N LYS A 6 -3.86 -5.23 -59.49
CA LYS A 6 -3.49 -4.96 -58.09
C LYS A 6 -3.59 -3.43 -57.99
N ASP A 7 -4.47 -2.84 -57.21
CA ASP A 7 -4.26 -2.84 -55.78
C ASP A 7 -5.57 -2.52 -55.05
N GLN A 8 -6.33 -3.58 -54.77
CA GLN A 8 -7.26 -3.61 -53.66
C GLN A 8 -6.61 -4.52 -52.61
N SER A 9 -5.49 -4.09 -52.02
CA SER A 9 -4.90 -4.81 -50.90
C SER A 9 -3.95 -3.94 -50.07
N GLN A 10 -4.53 -3.05 -49.26
CA GLN A 10 -4.08 -2.93 -47.88
C GLN A 10 -5.24 -2.46 -47.01
N LYS A 11 -6.02 -3.48 -46.66
CA LYS A 11 -6.83 -3.52 -45.46
C LYS A 11 -5.86 -3.39 -44.28
N GLU A 12 -5.53 -2.17 -43.87
CA GLU A 12 -4.92 -1.96 -42.56
C GLU A 12 -5.99 -2.25 -41.52
N THR A 13 -6.03 -3.53 -41.14
CA THR A 13 -6.65 -4.05 -39.95
C THR A 13 -6.00 -3.40 -38.73
N GLY A 14 -6.46 -2.20 -38.42
CA GLY A 14 -6.39 -1.57 -37.10
C GLY A 14 -7.70 -0.82 -36.94
N GLY A 15 -8.74 -1.51 -36.42
CA GLY A 15 -10.04 -0.87 -36.22
C GLY A 15 -9.93 0.35 -35.29
N PRO A 16 -10.92 1.27 -35.30
CA PRO A 16 -10.93 2.45 -34.42
C PRO A 16 -10.75 2.09 -32.95
N GLU A 17 -11.14 0.87 -32.57
CA GLU A 17 -10.95 0.29 -31.24
C GLU A 17 -9.47 0.13 -30.83
N VAL A 18 -8.57 -0.25 -31.77
CA VAL A 18 -7.13 -0.37 -31.50
C VAL A 18 -6.51 1.01 -31.32
N THR A 19 -6.90 1.99 -32.14
CA THR A 19 -6.46 3.39 -32.03
C THR A 19 -6.93 4.04 -30.73
N VAL A 20 -8.20 3.85 -30.36
CA VAL A 20 -8.77 4.35 -29.10
C VAL A 20 -8.06 3.74 -27.90
N MET A 21 -7.71 2.45 -27.95
CA MET A 21 -6.97 1.80 -26.86
C MET A 21 -5.53 2.29 -26.76
N THR A 22 -4.83 2.53 -27.87
CA THR A 22 -3.49 3.12 -27.87
C THR A 22 -3.47 4.58 -27.42
N ASP A 23 -4.50 5.35 -27.77
CA ASP A 23 -4.65 6.75 -27.35
C ASP A 23 -4.92 6.86 -25.86
N ALA A 24 -5.79 5.98 -25.32
CA ALA A 24 -6.04 5.88 -23.89
C ALA A 24 -4.77 5.51 -23.10
N ILE A 25 -3.98 4.54 -23.59
CA ILE A 25 -2.69 4.18 -22.96
C ILE A 25 -1.70 5.36 -23.00
N THR A 26 -1.67 6.11 -24.10
CA THR A 26 -0.80 7.28 -24.27
C THR A 26 -1.23 8.45 -23.37
N GLU A 27 -2.54 8.67 -23.19
CA GLU A 27 -3.06 9.66 -22.23
C GLU A 27 -2.73 9.27 -20.80
N LEU A 28 -2.88 8.00 -20.43
CA LEU A 28 -2.49 7.51 -19.10
C LEU A 28 -0.99 7.69 -18.85
N GLN A 29 -0.14 7.42 -19.86
CA GLN A 29 1.30 7.72 -19.78
C GLN A 29 1.58 9.21 -19.58
N LYS A 30 0.92 10.09 -20.34
CA LYS A 30 1.06 11.57 -20.25
C LYS A 30 0.51 12.14 -18.94
N ALA A 31 -0.51 11.51 -18.37
CA ALA A 31 -1.07 11.86 -17.06
C ALA A 31 -0.13 11.48 -15.89
N GLY A 32 1.05 10.93 -16.18
CA GLY A 32 2.02 10.51 -15.17
C GLY A 32 1.73 9.12 -14.61
N LEU A 33 0.82 8.35 -15.20
CA LEU A 33 0.56 6.97 -14.77
C LEU A 33 1.55 5.97 -15.38
N GLY A 34 2.33 6.39 -16.38
CA GLY A 34 3.51 5.65 -16.84
C GLY A 34 4.54 5.43 -15.74
N SER A 35 4.70 6.41 -14.82
CA SER A 35 5.51 6.26 -13.61
C SER A 35 4.74 5.62 -12.45
N LEU A 36 3.54 5.07 -12.65
CA LEU A 36 2.92 4.16 -11.68
C LEU A 36 3.10 2.69 -12.09
N SER A 37 3.50 2.42 -13.34
CA SER A 37 3.73 1.06 -13.83
C SER A 37 4.83 0.32 -13.05
N TRP A 38 5.82 1.04 -12.51
CA TRP A 38 6.88 0.45 -11.67
C TRP A 38 6.43 0.14 -10.24
N MET A 39 5.35 0.77 -9.74
CA MET A 39 4.85 0.48 -8.40
C MET A 39 4.33 -0.95 -8.28
N GLY A 40 3.80 -1.54 -9.37
CA GLY A 40 3.55 -2.99 -9.44
C GLY A 40 2.69 -3.57 -8.31
N THR A 41 2.62 -4.89 -8.24
CA THR A 41 1.87 -5.61 -7.20
C THR A 41 2.54 -5.50 -5.83
N ALA A 42 3.88 -5.43 -5.78
CA ALA A 42 4.64 -5.36 -4.55
C ALA A 42 4.36 -4.07 -3.74
N TRP A 43 4.15 -2.93 -4.41
CA TRP A 43 3.72 -1.72 -3.72
C TRP A 43 2.31 -1.86 -3.13
N LEU A 44 1.37 -2.45 -3.87
CA LEU A 44 0.01 -2.68 -3.39
C LEU A 44 -0.02 -3.65 -2.20
N GLU A 45 0.74 -4.74 -2.27
CA GLU A 45 0.90 -5.72 -1.19
C GLU A 45 1.48 -5.03 0.06
N ASN A 46 2.59 -4.31 -0.08
CA ASN A 46 3.24 -3.63 1.05
C ASN A 46 2.38 -2.50 1.64
N MET A 47 1.62 -1.78 0.82
CA MET A 47 0.66 -0.78 1.30
C MET A 47 -0.52 -1.44 2.03
N SER A 48 -1.00 -2.58 1.55
CA SER A 48 -2.03 -3.38 2.22
C SER A 48 -1.54 -3.83 3.59
N ASP A 49 -0.35 -4.40 3.68
CA ASP A 49 0.23 -4.87 4.93
C ASP A 49 0.43 -3.74 5.94
N LEU A 50 0.95 -2.59 5.49
CA LEU A 50 1.09 -1.40 6.33
C LEU A 50 -0.26 -0.90 6.85
N SER A 51 -1.29 -0.89 6.00
CA SER A 51 -2.64 -0.50 6.42
C SER A 51 -3.24 -1.48 7.44
N SER A 52 -2.96 -2.77 7.27
CA SER A 52 -3.41 -3.83 8.18
C SER A 52 -2.77 -3.70 9.56
N GLU A 53 -1.46 -3.40 9.60
CA GLU A 53 -0.74 -3.20 10.86
C GLU A 53 -1.30 -1.99 11.62
N VAL A 54 -1.50 -0.85 10.95
CA VAL A 54 -2.08 0.36 11.57
C VAL A 54 -3.47 0.09 12.14
N MET A 55 -4.33 -0.63 11.41
CA MET A 55 -5.66 -0.99 11.89
C MET A 55 -5.61 -1.95 13.07
N SER A 56 -4.68 -2.89 13.07
CA SER A 56 -4.45 -3.82 14.19
C SER A 56 -4.00 -3.06 15.44
N PHE A 57 -3.08 -2.11 15.28
CA PHE A 57 -2.64 -1.25 16.37
C PHE A 57 -3.77 -0.41 16.96
N ILE A 58 -4.64 0.17 16.12
CA ILE A 58 -5.82 0.92 16.57
C ILE A 58 -6.76 0.01 17.36
N ALA A 59 -7.04 -1.19 16.86
CA ALA A 59 -7.90 -2.14 17.55
C ALA A 59 -7.34 -2.50 18.94
N ASP A 60 -6.02 -2.70 19.04
CA ASP A 60 -5.35 -2.95 20.31
C ASP A 60 -5.43 -1.75 21.28
N ARG A 61 -5.39 -0.50 20.77
CA ARG A 61 -5.60 0.71 21.60
C ARG A 61 -7.00 0.82 22.14
N VAL A 62 -7.99 0.63 21.29
CA VAL A 62 -9.39 0.60 21.73
C VAL A 62 -9.62 -0.47 22.80
N LYS A 63 -9.02 -1.65 22.65
CA LYS A 63 -9.14 -2.73 23.64
C LYS A 63 -8.57 -2.35 25.01
N GLU A 64 -7.39 -1.71 25.07
CA GLU A 64 -6.83 -1.27 26.35
C GLU A 64 -7.61 -0.10 26.96
N ASP A 65 -8.22 0.78 26.16
CA ASP A 65 -9.10 1.84 26.65
C ASP A 65 -10.33 1.25 27.35
N VAL A 66 -11.01 0.30 26.69
CA VAL A 66 -12.18 -0.39 27.26
C VAL A 66 -11.80 -1.13 28.54
N LYS A 67 -10.67 -1.84 28.54
CA LYS A 67 -10.15 -2.53 29.73
C LYS A 67 -9.88 -1.56 30.88
N THR A 68 -9.29 -0.40 30.58
CA THR A 68 -8.97 0.62 31.60
C THR A 68 -10.24 1.24 32.16
N GLN A 69 -11.21 1.58 31.31
CA GLN A 69 -12.51 2.08 31.75
C GLN A 69 -13.24 1.06 32.63
N HIS A 70 -13.20 -0.23 32.25
CA HIS A 70 -13.76 -1.29 33.07
C HIS A 70 -13.10 -1.36 34.45
N GLN A 71 -11.77 -1.26 34.51
CA GLN A 71 -11.03 -1.22 35.78
C GLN A 71 -11.42 0.00 36.64
N ILE A 72 -11.57 1.18 36.03
CA ILE A 72 -11.96 2.42 36.71
C ILE A 72 -13.38 2.31 37.28
N LEU A 73 -14.34 1.80 36.50
CA LEU A 73 -15.74 1.63 36.94
C LEU A 73 -15.89 0.72 38.17
N HIS A 74 -14.96 -0.22 38.36
CA HIS A 74 -14.93 -1.12 39.51
C HIS A 74 -13.96 -0.67 40.62
N CYS A 75 -13.32 0.50 40.46
CA CYS A 75 -12.34 1.00 41.42
C CYS A 75 -13.00 1.82 42.53
N ASN A 76 -12.98 1.30 43.75
CA ASN A 76 -13.51 1.98 44.95
C ASN A 76 -12.41 2.62 45.81
N ASP A 77 -11.18 2.73 45.29
CA ASP A 77 -10.02 3.24 46.01
C ASP A 77 -9.22 4.23 45.15
N VAL A 78 -8.91 5.40 45.71
CA VAL A 78 -8.26 6.50 45.00
C VAL A 78 -6.79 6.19 44.70
N SER A 79 -6.08 5.48 45.60
CA SER A 79 -4.67 5.12 45.39
C SER A 79 -4.54 4.10 44.25
N ARG A 80 -5.50 3.17 44.14
CA ARG A 80 -5.61 2.21 43.06
C ARG A 80 -5.97 2.88 41.73
N LEU A 81 -6.80 3.93 41.74
CA LEU A 81 -7.11 4.70 40.55
C LEU A 81 -5.86 5.34 39.94
N GLN A 82 -4.99 5.93 40.77
CA GLN A 82 -3.71 6.49 40.31
C GLN A 82 -2.83 5.42 39.65
N LYS A 83 -2.77 4.23 40.25
CA LYS A 83 -2.03 3.10 39.67
C LYS A 83 -2.61 2.66 38.32
N ILE A 84 -3.93 2.54 38.19
CA ILE A 84 -4.59 2.19 36.92
C ILE A 84 -4.20 3.18 35.81
N GLN A 85 -4.21 4.48 36.12
CA GLN A 85 -3.82 5.52 35.16
C GLN A 85 -2.33 5.44 34.80
N ALA A 86 -1.44 5.28 35.78
CA ALA A 86 -0.01 5.13 35.53
C ALA A 86 0.28 3.90 34.64
N ASP A 87 -0.33 2.76 34.96
CA ASP A 87 -0.19 1.52 34.18
C ASP A 87 -0.77 1.67 32.76
N PHE A 88 -1.83 2.46 32.58
CA PHE A 88 -2.38 2.78 31.25
C PHE A 88 -1.40 3.62 30.42
N MET A 89 -0.83 4.67 31.01
CA MET A 89 0.15 5.53 30.33
C MET A 89 1.42 4.77 29.96
N GLN A 90 1.94 3.94 30.88
CA GLN A 90 3.12 3.13 30.60
C GLN A 90 2.86 2.16 29.44
N ARG A 91 1.72 1.45 29.45
CA ARG A 91 1.32 0.57 28.35
C ARG A 91 1.24 1.31 27.02
N ALA A 92 0.65 2.50 27.01
CA ALA A 92 0.57 3.31 25.80
C ALA A 92 1.97 3.65 25.27
N ILE A 93 2.87 4.15 26.13
CA ILE A 93 4.26 4.45 25.75
C ILE A 93 4.94 3.22 25.14
N ASP A 94 4.85 2.08 25.80
CA ASP A 94 5.49 0.84 25.36
C ASP A 94 4.95 0.41 23.99
N GLN A 95 3.63 0.46 23.81
CA GLN A 95 2.96 0.05 22.58
C GLN A 95 3.25 1.00 21.41
N TYR A 96 3.20 2.32 21.60
CA TYR A 96 3.56 3.28 20.55
C TYR A 96 5.04 3.17 20.15
N THR A 97 5.93 2.94 21.11
CA THR A 97 7.35 2.74 20.84
C THR A 97 7.57 1.47 20.02
N ALA A 98 6.96 0.36 20.42
CA ALA A 98 7.05 -0.90 19.69
C ALA A 98 6.46 -0.79 18.27
N GLU A 99 5.29 -0.17 18.14
CA GLU A 99 4.61 0.04 16.86
C GLU A 99 5.44 0.89 15.90
N THR A 100 6.00 1.99 16.39
CA THR A 100 6.90 2.84 15.60
C THR A 100 8.10 2.02 15.09
N GLY A 101 8.67 1.16 15.94
CA GLY A 101 9.75 0.25 15.55
C GLY A 101 9.33 -0.71 14.43
N ARG A 102 8.12 -1.27 14.49
CA ARG A 102 7.60 -2.14 13.42
C ARG A 102 7.38 -1.38 12.12
N LEU A 103 6.74 -0.22 12.16
CA LEU A 103 6.46 0.57 10.96
C LEU A 103 7.76 0.98 10.24
N VAL A 104 8.81 1.33 10.99
CA VAL A 104 10.14 1.59 10.42
C VAL A 104 10.73 0.33 9.79
N ALA A 105 10.62 -0.83 10.44
CA ALA A 105 11.10 -2.09 9.88
C ALA A 105 10.35 -2.49 8.60
N MET A 106 9.02 -2.31 8.57
CA MET A 106 8.19 -2.53 7.39
C MET A 106 8.57 -1.57 6.26
N GLY A 107 8.75 -0.28 6.55
CA GLY A 107 9.19 0.71 5.56
C GLY A 107 10.56 0.38 4.94
N ASN A 108 11.51 -0.06 5.76
CA ASN A 108 12.82 -0.51 5.27
C ASN A 108 12.73 -1.76 4.38
N THR A 109 11.79 -2.67 4.70
CA THR A 109 11.55 -3.88 3.90
C THR A 109 10.92 -3.50 2.56
N PHE A 110 9.90 -2.63 2.58
CA PHE A 110 9.26 -2.08 1.39
C PHE A 110 10.27 -1.45 0.42
N LEU A 111 11.17 -0.59 0.93
CA LEU A 111 12.19 0.06 0.09
C LEU A 111 13.15 -0.94 -0.57
N LYS A 112 13.55 -2.00 0.16
CA LYS A 112 14.40 -3.07 -0.38
C LYS A 112 13.68 -3.87 -1.45
N ASP A 113 12.42 -4.26 -1.21
CA ASP A 113 11.65 -5.07 -2.14
C ASP A 113 11.42 -4.37 -3.48
N VAL A 114 11.15 -3.06 -3.44
CA VAL A 114 11.05 -2.23 -4.65
C VAL A 114 12.39 -2.22 -5.39
N GLN A 115 13.48 -1.91 -4.68
CA GLN A 115 14.82 -1.78 -5.28
C GLN A 115 15.34 -3.09 -5.90
N GLU A 116 15.08 -4.24 -5.26
CA GLU A 116 15.50 -5.56 -5.76
C GLU A 116 14.68 -6.01 -6.99
N ARG A 117 13.43 -5.58 -7.12
CA ARG A 117 12.59 -5.90 -8.28
C ARG A 117 12.89 -5.00 -9.47
N ASP A 118 13.15 -3.71 -9.25
CA ASP A 118 13.63 -2.79 -10.30
C ASP A 118 14.99 -3.25 -10.88
N ALA A 119 15.87 -3.80 -10.04
CA ALA A 119 17.15 -4.34 -10.49
C ALA A 119 17.03 -5.62 -11.35
N LYS A 120 15.91 -6.37 -11.24
CA LYS A 120 15.66 -7.58 -12.04
C LYS A 120 15.01 -7.26 -13.39
N THR A 121 14.12 -6.28 -13.45
CA THR A 121 13.45 -5.88 -14.70
C THR A 121 14.40 -5.15 -15.66
N GLY A 122 15.42 -4.45 -15.16
CA GLY A 122 16.44 -3.78 -16.00
C GLY A 122 17.55 -4.67 -16.55
N LYS A 123 17.50 -6.00 -16.35
CA LYS A 123 18.54 -6.95 -16.82
C LYS A 123 18.09 -7.83 -18.00
N ASP A 124 16.81 -7.78 -18.36
CA ASP A 124 16.21 -8.61 -19.41
C ASP A 124 15.88 -7.83 -20.71
N ASP A 125 16.26 -6.55 -20.80
CA ASP A 125 16.23 -5.69 -22.01
C ASP A 125 17.65 -5.46 -22.57
#